data_AF-A0A9D9GEF6-F1
#
_entry.id   AF-A0A9D9GEF6-F1
#
_cell.length_a   1.000
_cell.length_b   1.000
_cell.length_c   1.000
_cell.angle_alpha   90.00
_cell.angle_beta   90.00
_cell.angle_gamma   90.00
#
_symmetry.space_group_name_H-M   'P 1'
#
loop_
_entity.id
_entity.type
_entity.pdbx_description
1 polymer ?
#
loop_
_entity_poly.entity_id
_entity_poly.type
_entity_poly.pdbx_seq_one_letter_code
_entity_poly.pdbx_strand_id
1 'polypeptide(L)' 'MKFVGIIPARYASSRFPGKPLVDIGGKTMIQRVYEQASAVLDSVYVATDDER' A
#
# COMPACT_ATOMS: atom_id res chain seq x y z
N MET A 1 23.62 -6.09 2.61
CA MET A 1 22.54 -6.25 3.61
C MET A 1 21.22 -6.24 2.85
N LYS A 2 20.29 -7.17 3.12
CA LYS A 2 18.97 -7.18 2.47
C LYS A 2 17.98 -6.41 3.32
N PHE A 3 17.22 -5.51 2.69
CA PHE A 3 16.17 -4.73 3.33
C PHE A 3 14.81 -5.18 2.83
N VAL A 4 13.81 -5.19 3.72
CA VAL A 4 12.42 -5.48 3.37
C VAL A 4 11.58 -4.26 3.74
N GLY A 5 10.81 -3.76 2.78
CA GLY A 5 9.81 -2.72 2.99
C GLY A 5 8.45 -3.34 3.27
N ILE A 6 7.81 -2.97 4.37
CA ILE A 6 6.43 -3.38 4.70
C ILE A 6 5.54 -2.15 4.68
N ILE A 7 4.50 -2.17 3.86
CA ILE A 7 3.50 -1.10 3.76
C ILE A 7 2.24 -1.56 4.50
N PRO A 8 1.94 -1.02 5.69
CA PRO A 8 0.71 -1.35 6.39
C PRO A 8 -0.49 -0.66 5.72
N ALA A 9 -1.50 -1.44 5.35
CA ALA A 9 -2.72 -0.94 4.75
C ALA A 9 -3.92 -1.63 5.39
N ARG A 10 -4.79 -0.87 6.08
CA ARG A 10 -6.03 -1.42 6.64
C ARG A 10 -7.23 -0.98 5.83
N TYR A 11 -8.15 -1.90 5.54
CA TYR A 11 -9.37 -1.55 4.81
C TYR A 11 -10.32 -0.70 5.66
N ALA A 12 -10.51 -1.07 6.94
CA ALA A 12 -11.44 -0.45 7.89
C ALA A 12 -10.92 0.89 8.46
N SER A 13 -10.54 1.82 7.60
CA SER A 13 -10.16 3.19 8.00
C SER A 13 -11.40 3.99 8.42
N SER A 14 -11.49 4.37 9.69
CA SER A 14 -12.65 5.10 10.25
C SER A 14 -12.74 6.57 9.82
N ARG A 15 -11.61 7.22 9.53
CA ARG A 15 -11.56 8.64 9.13
C ARG A 15 -11.75 8.84 7.62
N PHE A 16 -11.38 7.83 6.84
CA PHE A 16 -11.56 7.83 5.40
C PHE A 16 -11.76 6.39 4.94
N PRO A 17 -13.02 5.92 4.87
CA PRO A 17 -13.35 4.54 4.53
C PRO A 17 -12.76 4.12 3.18
N GLY A 18 -12.18 2.93 3.11
CA GLY A 18 -11.58 2.41 1.87
C GLY A 18 -10.34 3.16 1.39
N LYS A 19 -9.72 4.01 2.24
CA LYS A 19 -8.56 4.85 1.91
C LYS A 19 -7.48 4.17 1.04
N PRO A 20 -7.02 2.93 1.33
CA PRO A 20 -6.02 2.28 0.49
C PRO A 20 -6.42 2.12 -0.98
N LEU A 21 -7.72 1.88 -1.24
CA LEU A 21 -8.28 1.61 -2.56
C LEU A 21 -8.85 2.86 -3.24
N VAL A 22 -8.78 4.03 -2.61
CA VAL A 22 -9.23 5.29 -3.22
C VAL A 22 -8.41 5.56 -4.47
N ASP A 23 -9.12 5.79 -5.58
CA ASP A 23 -8.50 6.24 -6.82
C ASP A 23 -8.01 7.68 -6.66
N ILE A 24 -6.75 7.88 -7.01
CA ILE A 24 -6.13 9.19 -7.08
C ILE A 24 -5.59 9.27 -8.50
N GLY A 25 -6.32 9.91 -9.41
CA GLY A 25 -5.87 10.11 -10.80
C GLY A 25 -5.50 8.81 -11.53
N GLY A 26 -6.38 7.79 -11.49
CA GLY A 26 -6.22 6.54 -12.23
C GLY A 26 -5.31 5.48 -11.59
N LYS A 27 -4.88 5.68 -10.34
CA LYS A 27 -4.17 4.68 -9.53
C LYS A 27 -4.66 4.75 -8.09
N THR A 28 -4.81 3.58 -7.47
CA THR A 28 -5.18 3.52 -6.04
C THR A 28 -4.07 4.09 -5.16
N MET A 29 -4.44 4.64 -4.01
CA MET A 29 -3.48 5.17 -3.04
C MET A 29 -2.39 4.13 -2.68
N ILE A 30 -2.77 2.88 -2.43
CA ILE A 30 -1.83 1.82 -2.05
C ILE A 30 -0.91 1.44 -3.20
N GLN A 31 -1.42 1.35 -4.43
CA GLN A 31 -0.60 1.09 -5.62
C GLN A 31 0.47 2.16 -5.80
N ARG A 32 0.12 3.44 -5.63
CA ARG A 32 1.08 4.55 -5.74
C ARG A 32 2.24 4.39 -4.74
N VAL A 33 1.95 4.05 -3.49
CA VAL A 33 2.99 3.85 -2.47
C VAL A 33 3.85 2.62 -2.80
N TYR A 34 3.22 1.52 -3.20
CA TYR A 34 3.91 0.29 -3.58
C TYR A 34 4.88 0.50 -4.75
N GLU A 35 4.44 1.18 -5.82
CA GLU A 35 5.27 1.46 -6.98
C GLU A 35 6.50 2.33 -6.62
N GLN A 36 6.31 3.35 -5.77
CA GLN A 36 7.41 4.21 -5.32
C GLN A 36 8.41 3.47 -4.44
N ALA A 37 7.92 2.65 -3.50
CA ALA A 37 8.78 1.84 -2.63
C ALA A 37 9.54 0.77 -3.45
N SER A 38 8.88 0.14 -4.42
CA SER A 38 9.48 -0.90 -5.26
C SER A 38 10.52 -0.36 -6.25
N ALA A 39 10.51 0.95 -6.51
CA ALA A 39 11.55 1.60 -7.32
C ALA A 39 12.90 1.73 -6.59
N VAL A 40 12.92 1.56 -5.25
CA VAL A 40 14.12 1.76 -4.42
C VAL A 40 14.47 0.57 -3.53
N LEU A 41 13.57 -0.41 -3.37
CA LEU A 41 13.77 -1.62 -2.57
C LEU A 41 13.47 -2.88 -3.39
N ASP A 42 14.35 -3.88 -3.29
CA ASP A 42 14.19 -5.17 -3.98
C ASP A 42 13.05 -6.04 -3.42
N SER A 43 12.56 -5.74 -2.21
CA SER A 43 11.57 -6.55 -1.51
C SER A 43 10.59 -5.67 -0.77
N VAL A 44 9.39 -5.54 -1.33
CA VAL A 44 8.30 -4.72 -0.81
C VAL A 44 7.03 -5.54 -0.72
N TYR A 45 6.35 -5.49 0.42
CA TYR A 45 5.10 -6.19 0.66
C TYR A 45 4.07 -5.25 1.30
N VAL A 46 2.80 -5.45 0.94
CA VAL A 46 1.68 -4.79 1.62
C VAL A 46 1.17 -5.74 2.70
N ALA A 47 1.12 -5.27 3.95
CA ALA A 47 0.50 -5.99 5.05
C ALA A 47 -0.91 -5.44 5.27
N THR A 48 -1.92 -6.25 4.98
CA THR A 48 -3.34 -5.89 5.05
C THR A 48 -4.12 -6.86 5.91
N ASP A 49 -5.17 -6.35 6.55
CA ASP A 49 -6.15 -7.12 7.33
C ASP A 49 -7.30 -7.67 6.46
N ASP A 50 -7.38 -7.22 5.21
CA ASP A 50 -8.38 -7.64 4.23
C ASP A 50 -7.79 -8.69 3.27
N GLU A 51 -8.48 -9.82 3.12
CA GLU A 51 -8.06 -10.94 2.26
C GLU A 51 -8.49 -10.79 0.79
N ARG A 52 -9.32 -9.80 0.46
CA ARG A 52 -9.83 -9.58 -0.91
C ARG A 52 -8.84 -8.84 -1.80
#